data_AF-A0A8K0Q480-F1
#
_entry.id   AF-A0A8K0Q480-F1
#
_cell.length_a   1.000
_cell.length_b   1.000
_cell.length_c   1.000
_cell.angle_alpha   90.00
_cell.angle_beta   90.00
_cell.angle_gamma   90.00
#
_symmetry.space_group_name_H-M   'P 1'
#
loop_
_entity.id
_entity.type
_entity.pdbx_description
1 polymer ?
#
loop_
_entity_poly.entity_id
_entity_poly.type
_entity_poly.pdbx_seq_one_letter_code
_entity_poly.pdbx_strand_id
1 'polypeptide(L)'
;MSNISGLPLYHVWFGQHLNGVDDETLRLRRTRMLDDIASAMAQLEPYSYEYSGSVRFNSSGSPLWAGPVRQYDPQTALDLQITDDPMYVDQPPMSDPEKFYAFLPDQHPEANLDVDVGEKILLRKLISWIPEPKSLKPFVLAHPDFDVQNFIVSEDGQLQGIIDWDGIMAVPRSIGNEGYPGWLTRDWDPLMYGYNKSMDDGVEPLGVWEDSPESLKYYRGVYRQSMLKVRGASESIDTTRMSLIAENLCIAAYSPACRIHILIKMCFDLVNDFAEDKVDESELAAMKDGFNKLLEMPM
;
A
#
# COMPACT_ATOMS: atom_id res chain seq x y z
N MET A 1 29.63 10.30 -0.07
CA MET A 1 28.19 10.43 0.21
C MET A 1 27.96 11.86 0.68
N SER A 2 27.11 12.62 0.00
CA SER A 2 26.66 13.93 0.47
C SER A 2 25.58 13.71 1.53
N ASN A 3 25.70 14.34 2.70
CA ASN A 3 24.63 14.30 3.70
C ASN A 3 23.43 15.09 3.17
N ILE A 4 22.23 14.50 3.27
CA ILE A 4 20.97 15.21 3.05
C ILE A 4 20.67 15.98 4.33
N SER A 5 20.52 17.31 4.22
CA SER A 5 20.14 18.15 5.36
C SER A 5 18.63 18.02 5.61
N GLY A 6 18.22 17.92 6.87
CA GLY A 6 16.81 17.90 7.24
C GLY A 6 16.52 17.02 8.46
N LEU A 7 15.25 16.81 8.72
CA LEU A 7 14.69 15.99 9.78
C LEU A 7 13.92 14.81 9.17
N PRO A 8 13.87 13.64 9.84
CA PRO A 8 12.94 12.59 9.47
C PRO A 8 11.51 13.11 9.44
N LEU A 9 10.74 12.76 8.40
CA LEU A 9 9.36 13.21 8.23
C LEU A 9 8.51 12.87 9.46
N TYR A 10 8.70 11.69 10.04
CA TYR A 10 8.04 11.27 11.29
C TYR A 10 8.07 12.35 12.39
N HIS A 11 9.24 12.97 12.63
CA HIS A 11 9.39 13.98 13.69
C HIS A 11 8.64 15.28 13.42
N VAL A 12 8.52 15.66 12.15
CA VAL A 12 7.80 16.87 11.76
C VAL A 12 6.30 16.59 11.62
N TRP A 13 5.94 15.38 11.17
CA TRP A 13 4.56 14.92 11.03
C TRP A 13 3.86 14.77 12.37
N PHE A 14 4.53 14.28 13.40
CA PHE A 14 3.99 14.19 14.77
C PHE A 14 4.52 15.31 15.68
N GLY A 15 4.86 16.46 15.09
CA GLY A 15 5.45 17.59 15.79
C GLY A 15 4.61 18.13 16.95
N GLN A 16 3.28 17.94 16.94
CA GLN A 16 2.42 18.30 18.07
C GLN A 16 2.77 17.51 19.33
N HIS A 17 3.07 16.21 19.18
CA HIS A 17 3.42 15.34 20.29
C HIS A 17 4.90 15.43 20.66
N LEU A 18 5.77 15.62 19.66
CA LEU A 18 7.21 15.53 19.84
C LEU A 18 7.87 16.88 20.18
N ASN A 19 7.31 17.98 19.69
CA ASN A 19 7.94 19.31 19.77
C ASN A 19 6.95 20.43 20.15
N GLY A 20 5.71 20.11 20.52
CA GLY A 20 4.70 21.08 20.95
C GLY A 20 4.23 22.05 19.86
N VAL A 21 4.27 21.62 18.60
CA VAL A 21 3.79 22.42 17.46
C VAL A 21 2.27 22.55 17.52
N ASP A 22 1.74 23.75 17.28
CA ASP A 22 0.30 23.98 17.24
C ASP A 22 -0.38 23.36 16.01
N ASP A 23 -1.68 23.06 16.13
CA ASP A 23 -2.45 22.34 15.11
C ASP A 23 -2.48 23.04 13.74
N GLU A 24 -2.52 24.37 13.70
CA GLU A 24 -2.57 25.12 12.45
C GLU A 24 -1.23 25.04 11.71
N THR A 25 -0.13 25.30 12.42
CA THR A 25 1.22 25.14 11.89
C THR A 25 1.46 23.71 11.42
N LEU A 26 1.05 22.72 12.22
CA LEU A 26 1.19 21.31 11.88
C LEU A 26 0.43 20.97 10.60
N ARG A 27 -0.82 21.40 10.48
CA ARG A 27 -1.65 21.14 9.30
C ARG A 27 -1.04 21.72 8.03
N LEU A 28 -0.49 22.94 8.11
CA LEU A 28 0.21 23.57 6.98
C LEU A 28 1.45 22.75 6.58
N ARG A 29 2.26 22.33 7.55
CA ARG A 29 3.45 21.51 7.31
C ARG A 29 3.09 20.16 6.67
N ARG A 30 2.13 19.42 7.25
CA ARG A 30 1.67 18.14 6.70
C ARG A 30 1.13 18.28 5.28
N THR A 31 0.33 19.31 5.01
CA THR A 31 -0.19 19.58 3.65
C THR A 31 0.94 19.80 2.66
N ARG A 32 1.93 20.61 3.03
CA ARG A 32 3.11 20.88 2.19
C ARG A 32 3.94 19.63 1.92
N MET A 33 4.18 18.82 2.95
CA MET A 33 4.90 17.55 2.80
C MET A 33 4.19 16.64 1.80
N LEU A 34 2.87 16.48 1.92
CA LEU A 34 2.09 15.64 1.01
C LEU A 34 2.10 16.18 -0.42
N ASP A 35 2.01 17.50 -0.62
CA ASP A 35 2.10 18.14 -1.93
C ASP A 35 3.48 17.87 -2.59
N ASP A 36 4.57 18.04 -1.83
CA ASP A 36 5.94 17.82 -2.33
C ASP A 36 6.20 16.33 -2.61
N ILE A 37 5.76 15.43 -1.73
CA ILE A 37 5.91 13.98 -1.89
C ILE A 37 5.12 13.49 -3.09
N ALA A 38 3.87 13.92 -3.25
CA ALA A 38 3.08 13.56 -4.42
C ALA A 38 3.76 14.01 -5.72
N SER A 39 4.31 15.24 -5.72
CA SER A 39 5.06 15.79 -6.85
C SER A 39 6.36 15.01 -7.13
N ALA A 40 7.04 14.52 -6.11
CA ALA A 40 8.25 13.71 -6.26
C ALA A 40 7.93 12.31 -6.80
N MET A 41 6.92 11.64 -6.23
CA MET A 41 6.53 10.29 -6.63
C MET A 41 5.93 10.25 -8.04
N ALA A 42 5.19 11.28 -8.44
CA ALA A 42 4.69 11.41 -9.82
C ALA A 42 5.82 11.46 -10.88
N GLN A 43 7.05 11.86 -10.51
CA GLN A 43 8.19 11.85 -11.44
C GLN A 43 8.64 10.43 -11.82
N LEU A 44 8.13 9.40 -11.13
CA LEU A 44 8.40 8.00 -11.47
C LEU A 44 7.54 7.48 -12.64
N GLU A 45 6.49 8.19 -13.05
CA GLU A 45 5.56 7.74 -14.10
C GLU A 45 6.23 7.36 -15.44
N PRO A 46 7.24 8.09 -15.95
CA PRO A 46 7.94 7.70 -17.18
C PRO A 46 8.64 6.34 -17.09
N TYR A 47 8.92 5.83 -15.90
CA TYR A 47 9.56 4.54 -15.66
C TYR A 47 8.52 3.43 -15.59
N SER A 48 7.93 3.11 -16.74
CA SER A 48 6.87 2.09 -16.88
C SER A 48 7.26 0.93 -17.81
N TYR A 49 6.75 -0.26 -17.51
CA TYR A 49 7.25 -1.54 -18.02
C TYR A 49 6.13 -2.53 -18.36
N GLU A 50 6.40 -3.42 -19.31
CA GLU A 50 5.52 -4.54 -19.69
C GLU A 50 5.53 -5.67 -18.66
N TYR A 51 6.55 -5.71 -17.80
CA TYR A 51 6.74 -6.76 -16.80
C TYR A 51 7.07 -6.15 -15.43
N SER A 52 6.59 -6.79 -14.37
CA SER A 52 7.08 -6.58 -13.02
C SER A 52 8.53 -6.99 -12.88
N GLY A 53 9.17 -6.57 -11.78
CA GLY A 53 10.45 -7.14 -11.37
C GLY A 53 11.48 -6.10 -10.97
N SER A 54 12.68 -6.58 -10.64
CA SER A 54 13.79 -5.76 -10.20
C SER A 54 14.52 -5.13 -11.38
N VAL A 55 15.18 -4.00 -11.11
CA VAL A 55 16.22 -3.46 -11.99
C VAL A 55 17.46 -4.31 -11.85
N ARG A 56 17.96 -4.84 -12.95
CA ARG A 56 19.29 -5.43 -13.02
C ARG A 56 20.22 -4.47 -13.72
N PHE A 57 21.51 -4.53 -13.42
CA PHE A 57 22.50 -3.76 -14.16
C PHE A 57 23.40 -4.74 -14.89
N ASN A 58 23.62 -4.50 -16.18
CA ASN A 58 24.60 -5.27 -16.93
C ASN A 58 26.03 -4.91 -16.49
N SER A 59 27.04 -5.57 -17.06
CA SER A 59 28.45 -5.31 -16.76
C SER A 59 28.91 -3.88 -17.10
N SER A 60 28.18 -3.13 -17.92
CA SER A 60 28.43 -1.72 -18.21
C SER A 60 27.67 -0.75 -17.29
N GLY A 61 26.96 -1.25 -16.28
CA GLY A 61 26.15 -0.43 -15.37
C GLY A 61 24.88 0.12 -16.00
N SER A 62 24.45 -0.43 -17.15
CA SER A 62 23.20 -0.05 -17.81
C SER A 62 22.04 -0.89 -17.27
N PRO A 63 20.85 -0.28 -17.02
CA PRO A 63 19.71 -1.00 -16.49
C PRO A 63 19.17 -2.01 -17.52
N LEU A 64 19.05 -3.27 -17.10
CA LEU A 64 18.29 -4.35 -17.69
C LEU A 64 17.03 -4.53 -16.85
N TRP A 65 15.87 -4.37 -17.47
CA TRP A 65 14.59 -4.48 -16.79
C TRP A 65 14.06 -5.91 -16.79
N ALA A 66 13.13 -6.17 -15.86
CA ALA A 66 12.49 -7.48 -15.65
C ALA A 66 13.45 -8.55 -15.10
N GLY A 67 14.15 -8.25 -13.99
CA GLY A 67 14.81 -9.27 -13.18
C GLY A 67 13.86 -9.91 -12.15
N PRO A 68 14.13 -11.14 -11.68
CA PRO A 68 13.41 -11.70 -10.55
C PRO A 68 13.59 -10.82 -9.30
N VAL A 69 12.59 -10.82 -8.42
CA VAL A 69 12.58 -10.07 -7.16
C VAL A 69 12.62 -11.06 -6.02
N ARG A 70 13.47 -10.78 -5.04
CA ARG A 70 13.49 -11.53 -3.80
C ARG A 70 12.35 -11.04 -2.91
N GLN A 71 11.32 -11.85 -2.74
CA GLN A 71 10.17 -11.56 -1.89
C GLN A 71 10.34 -12.21 -0.53
N TYR A 72 10.01 -11.48 0.53
CA TYR A 72 9.92 -12.03 1.87
C TYR A 72 8.75 -13.03 1.94
N ASP A 73 9.01 -14.21 2.49
CA ASP A 73 8.05 -15.29 2.58
C ASP A 73 7.83 -15.73 4.03
N PRO A 74 7.02 -14.97 4.79
CA PRO A 74 6.75 -15.28 6.20
C PRO A 74 5.99 -16.59 6.37
N GLN A 75 5.25 -17.07 5.36
CA GLN A 75 4.51 -18.32 5.46
C GLN A 75 5.45 -19.52 5.50
N THR A 76 6.50 -19.54 4.66
CA THR A 76 7.54 -20.58 4.75
C THR A 76 8.18 -20.61 6.15
N ALA A 77 8.48 -19.44 6.73
CA ALA A 77 9.04 -19.38 8.07
C ALA A 77 8.08 -19.94 9.13
N LEU A 78 6.78 -19.62 9.04
CA LEU A 78 5.74 -20.17 9.90
C LEU A 78 5.60 -21.69 9.76
N ASP A 79 5.55 -22.20 8.53
CA ASP A 79 5.37 -23.62 8.22
C ASP A 79 6.56 -24.46 8.71
N LEU A 80 7.78 -23.91 8.57
CA LEU A 80 9.02 -24.55 9.02
C LEU A 80 9.34 -24.28 10.50
N GLN A 81 8.53 -23.47 11.20
CA GLN A 81 8.78 -23.04 12.58
C GLN A 81 10.16 -22.39 12.76
N ILE A 82 10.62 -21.65 11.76
CA ILE A 82 11.89 -20.90 11.78
C ILE A 82 11.59 -19.51 12.32
N THR A 83 12.27 -19.13 13.40
CA THR A 83 12.10 -17.80 14.04
C THR A 83 13.23 -16.82 13.75
N ASP A 84 14.39 -17.32 13.34
CA ASP A 84 15.64 -16.54 13.39
C ASP A 84 16.11 -16.09 11.99
N ASP A 85 15.75 -16.82 10.93
CA ASP A 85 16.18 -16.53 9.57
C ASP A 85 14.97 -16.13 8.68
N PRO A 86 14.97 -14.92 8.09
CA PRO A 86 13.93 -14.53 7.16
C PRO A 86 13.98 -15.41 5.91
N MET A 87 12.85 -16.02 5.59
CA MET A 87 12.69 -16.85 4.39
C MET A 87 12.34 -15.96 3.20
N TYR A 88 12.87 -16.33 2.04
CA TYR A 88 12.66 -15.59 0.80
C TYR A 88 12.37 -16.53 -0.36
N VAL A 89 11.62 -16.03 -1.33
CA VAL A 89 11.37 -16.69 -2.61
C VAL A 89 11.69 -15.74 -3.76
N ASP A 90 12.23 -16.27 -4.86
CA ASP A 90 12.45 -15.50 -6.08
C ASP A 90 11.15 -15.44 -6.91
N GLN A 91 10.51 -14.27 -6.92
CA GLN A 91 9.37 -13.98 -7.79
C GLN A 91 9.88 -13.70 -9.21
N PRO A 92 9.46 -14.46 -10.23
CA PRO A 92 9.84 -14.16 -11.61
C PRO A 92 9.16 -12.88 -12.10
N PRO A 93 9.70 -12.23 -13.15
CA PRO A 93 8.99 -11.16 -13.84
C PRO A 93 7.63 -11.63 -14.36
N MET A 94 6.59 -10.81 -14.18
CA MET A 94 5.21 -11.12 -14.59
C MET A 94 4.68 -10.05 -15.51
N SER A 95 3.96 -10.44 -16.55
CA SER A 95 3.26 -9.51 -17.45
C SER A 95 1.82 -9.21 -17.01
N ASP A 96 1.35 -9.90 -15.97
CA ASP A 96 -0.04 -9.90 -15.52
C ASP A 96 -0.09 -9.42 -14.06
N PRO A 97 -0.67 -8.23 -13.80
CA PRO A 97 -0.84 -7.71 -12.45
C PRO A 97 -1.57 -8.66 -11.51
N GLU A 98 -2.56 -9.43 -11.97
CA GLU A 98 -3.32 -10.33 -11.09
C GLU A 98 -2.39 -11.43 -10.52
N LYS A 99 -1.49 -11.96 -11.36
CA LYS A 99 -0.49 -12.94 -10.95
C LYS A 99 0.54 -12.36 -9.98
N PHE A 100 0.78 -11.06 -10.02
CA PHE A 100 1.66 -10.38 -9.07
C PHE A 100 1.11 -10.51 -7.65
N TYR A 101 -0.17 -10.23 -7.45
CA TYR A 101 -0.83 -10.37 -6.14
C TYR A 101 -0.97 -11.83 -5.72
N ALA A 102 -1.32 -12.71 -6.66
CA ALA A 102 -1.58 -14.12 -6.38
C ALA A 102 -0.31 -14.94 -6.10
N PHE A 103 0.89 -14.40 -6.38
CA PHE A 103 2.15 -15.14 -6.36
C PHE A 103 2.41 -15.92 -5.07
N LEU A 104 2.49 -15.25 -3.92
CA LEU A 104 2.74 -15.90 -2.63
C LEU A 104 1.57 -16.80 -2.18
N PRO A 105 0.29 -16.37 -2.28
CA PRO A 105 -0.83 -17.27 -2.01
C PRO A 105 -0.80 -18.58 -2.82
N ASP A 106 -0.29 -18.53 -4.06
CA ASP A 106 -0.18 -19.70 -4.94
C ASP A 106 1.02 -20.60 -4.63
N GLN A 107 2.07 -20.09 -3.95
CA GLN A 107 3.20 -20.92 -3.51
C GLN A 107 2.83 -21.82 -2.33
N HIS A 108 1.86 -21.40 -1.52
CA HIS A 108 1.51 -22.05 -0.27
C HIS A 108 0.17 -22.76 -0.41
N PRO A 109 0.12 -24.09 -0.64
CA PRO A 109 -1.13 -24.83 -0.66
C PRO A 109 -1.85 -24.73 0.69
N GLU A 110 -3.16 -24.97 0.69
CA GLU A 110 -3.96 -24.90 1.91
C GLU A 110 -3.48 -25.92 2.95
N ALA A 111 -3.21 -25.47 4.17
CA ALA A 111 -3.30 -26.35 5.32
C ALA A 111 -4.77 -26.81 5.38
N ASN A 112 -5.04 -28.09 5.64
CA ASN A 112 -6.37 -28.71 5.50
C ASN A 112 -7.43 -28.20 6.52
N LEU A 113 -7.53 -26.89 6.75
CA LEU A 113 -8.48 -26.20 7.60
C LEU A 113 -9.41 -25.37 6.72
N ASP A 114 -10.72 -25.57 6.86
CA ASP A 114 -11.76 -24.89 6.06
C ASP A 114 -11.66 -23.35 6.09
N VAL A 115 -11.15 -22.78 7.19
CA VAL A 115 -10.97 -21.33 7.36
C VAL A 115 -9.88 -20.79 6.42
N ASP A 116 -8.75 -21.49 6.29
CA ASP A 116 -7.64 -21.08 5.43
C ASP A 116 -8.04 -21.10 3.95
N VAL A 117 -8.88 -22.08 3.58
CA VAL A 117 -9.48 -22.19 2.24
C VAL A 117 -10.39 -20.99 1.96
N GLY A 118 -11.31 -20.69 2.89
CA GLY A 118 -12.25 -19.57 2.75
C GLY A 118 -11.55 -18.21 2.62
N GLU A 119 -10.53 -17.96 3.44
CA GLU A 119 -9.73 -16.73 3.38
C GLU A 119 -9.03 -16.57 2.02
N LYS A 120 -8.39 -17.63 1.50
CA LYS A 120 -7.70 -17.59 0.22
C LYS A 120 -8.66 -17.41 -0.96
N ILE A 121 -9.83 -18.05 -0.93
CA ILE A 121 -10.87 -17.86 -1.95
C ILE A 121 -11.33 -16.40 -1.97
N LEU A 122 -11.65 -15.84 -0.79
CA LEU A 122 -12.07 -14.45 -0.67
C LEU A 122 -10.97 -13.49 -1.14
N LEU A 123 -9.74 -13.69 -0.68
CA LEU A 123 -8.58 -12.89 -1.10
C LEU A 123 -8.40 -12.90 -2.62
N ARG A 124 -8.38 -14.09 -3.25
CA ARG A 124 -8.28 -14.22 -4.71
C ARG A 124 -9.42 -13.50 -5.41
N LYS A 125 -10.63 -13.59 -4.88
CA LYS A 125 -11.80 -12.92 -5.47
C LYS A 125 -11.65 -11.40 -5.43
N LEU A 126 -11.23 -10.83 -4.30
CA LEU A 126 -10.99 -9.41 -4.16
C LEU A 126 -9.83 -8.93 -5.05
N ILE A 127 -8.75 -9.70 -5.15
CA ILE A 127 -7.64 -9.43 -6.08
C ILE A 127 -8.13 -9.36 -7.52
N SER A 128 -8.99 -10.29 -7.96
CA SER A 128 -9.54 -10.30 -9.33
C SER A 128 -10.40 -9.09 -9.67
N TRP A 129 -10.78 -8.28 -8.66
CA TRP A 129 -11.55 -7.05 -8.84
C TRP A 129 -10.69 -5.79 -8.88
N ILE A 130 -9.37 -5.88 -8.64
CA ILE A 130 -8.46 -4.74 -8.73
C ILE A 130 -8.43 -4.26 -10.19
N PRO A 131 -8.88 -3.03 -10.49
CA PRO A 131 -8.88 -2.52 -11.85
C PRO A 131 -7.50 -1.93 -12.18
N GLU A 132 -6.90 -2.42 -13.26
CA GLU A 132 -5.65 -1.89 -13.80
C GLU A 132 -5.89 -1.00 -15.05
N PRO A 133 -5.18 0.12 -15.21
CA PRO A 133 -5.27 0.96 -16.41
C PRO A 133 -4.87 0.23 -17.70
N LYS A 134 -5.85 -0.10 -18.54
CA LYS A 134 -5.62 -0.92 -19.76
C LYS A 134 -4.88 -0.20 -20.89
N SER A 135 -4.87 1.13 -20.89
CA SER A 135 -4.26 1.94 -21.95
C SER A 135 -2.78 2.24 -21.71
N LEU A 136 -2.25 1.85 -20.56
CA LEU A 136 -0.89 2.10 -20.13
C LEU A 136 -0.13 0.78 -19.99
N LYS A 137 1.19 0.86 -19.93
CA LYS A 137 2.01 -0.28 -19.51
C LYS A 137 1.59 -0.71 -18.10
N PRO A 138 1.46 -2.02 -17.83
CA PRO A 138 0.84 -2.52 -16.59
C PRO A 138 1.66 -2.27 -15.32
N PHE A 139 2.98 -2.05 -15.45
CA PHE A 139 3.87 -1.87 -14.31
C PHE A 139 4.56 -0.53 -14.32
N VAL A 140 4.82 0.01 -13.14
CA VAL A 140 5.53 1.27 -12.91
C VAL A 140 6.52 1.12 -11.78
N LEU A 141 7.60 1.89 -11.82
CA LEU A 141 8.59 1.94 -10.76
C LEU A 141 7.98 2.51 -9.49
N ALA A 142 8.13 1.82 -8.36
CA ALA A 142 7.65 2.30 -7.06
C ALA A 142 8.76 2.30 -6.01
N HIS A 143 8.60 3.14 -4.99
CA HIS A 143 9.45 3.11 -3.81
C HIS A 143 9.21 1.78 -3.06
N PRO A 144 10.25 1.03 -2.67
CA PRO A 144 10.09 -0.30 -2.10
C PRO A 144 9.45 -0.30 -0.71
N ASP A 145 9.63 0.80 0.05
CA ASP A 145 9.03 1.01 1.36
C ASP A 145 8.47 2.44 1.44
N PHE A 146 7.30 2.66 0.84
CA PHE A 146 6.71 4.00 0.73
C PHE A 146 6.08 4.49 2.05
N ASP A 147 6.89 4.60 3.10
CA ASP A 147 6.41 4.89 4.46
C ASP A 147 7.22 6.03 5.15
N VAL A 148 6.72 6.49 6.30
CA VAL A 148 7.01 7.78 6.97
C VAL A 148 8.49 7.96 7.30
N GLN A 149 9.22 6.86 7.52
CA GLN A 149 10.63 6.83 7.85
C GLN A 149 11.56 7.20 6.69
N ASN A 150 11.09 7.05 5.44
CA ASN A 150 11.94 7.14 4.24
C ASN A 150 11.98 8.54 3.61
N PHE A 151 11.41 9.53 4.29
CA PHE A 151 11.35 10.91 3.83
C PHE A 151 12.12 11.84 4.78
N ILE A 152 12.98 12.69 4.20
CA ILE A 152 13.70 13.75 4.91
C ILE A 152 13.12 15.09 4.49
N VAL A 153 12.75 15.92 5.46
CA VAL A 153 12.08 17.21 5.26
C VAL A 153 12.79 18.32 6.02
N SER A 154 12.57 19.57 5.65
CA SER A 154 12.96 20.73 6.46
C SER A 154 12.00 20.92 7.65
N GLU A 155 12.35 21.81 8.58
CA GLU A 155 11.50 22.14 9.72
C GLU A 155 10.11 22.68 9.32
N ASP A 156 10.00 23.36 8.17
CA ASP A 156 8.76 23.88 7.60
C ASP A 156 8.04 22.88 6.67
N GLY A 157 8.52 21.63 6.61
CA GLY A 157 7.86 20.53 5.91
C GLY A 157 8.13 20.43 4.41
N GLN A 158 9.16 21.11 3.89
CA GLN A 158 9.57 20.96 2.49
C GLN A 158 10.40 19.68 2.32
N LEU A 159 10.10 18.88 1.29
CA LEU A 159 10.85 17.65 1.00
C LEU A 159 12.31 17.97 0.62
N GLN A 160 13.26 17.32 1.30
CA GLN A 160 14.72 17.45 1.08
C GLN A 160 15.32 16.20 0.44
N GLY A 161 14.74 15.03 0.69
CA GLY A 161 15.20 13.78 0.10
C GLY A 161 14.32 12.58 0.41
N ILE A 162 14.46 11.55 -0.42
CA ILE A 162 13.83 10.24 -0.27
C ILE A 162 14.96 9.21 -0.20
N ILE A 163 14.94 8.34 0.80
CA ILE A 163 16.00 7.38 1.09
C ILE A 163 15.45 5.94 1.07
N ASP A 164 16.32 4.96 1.23
CA ASP A 164 15.96 3.54 1.28
C ASP A 164 15.32 3.00 -0.01
N TRP A 165 16.01 3.28 -1.13
CA TRP A 165 15.64 2.77 -2.46
C TRP A 165 16.11 1.32 -2.70
N ASP A 166 16.66 0.65 -1.69
CA ASP A 166 17.12 -0.73 -1.82
C ASP A 166 15.91 -1.66 -2.02
N GLY A 167 15.98 -2.51 -3.05
CA GLY A 167 14.85 -3.39 -3.41
C GLY A 167 13.83 -2.76 -4.37
N ILE A 168 14.12 -1.59 -4.94
CA ILE A 168 13.28 -0.94 -5.96
C ILE A 168 12.86 -1.90 -7.09
N MET A 169 11.58 -1.84 -7.45
CA MET A 169 11.01 -2.73 -8.46
C MET A 169 9.85 -2.11 -9.24
N ALA A 170 9.56 -2.69 -10.40
CA ALA A 170 8.34 -2.43 -11.14
C ALA A 170 7.18 -3.25 -10.56
N VAL A 171 6.12 -2.55 -10.14
CA VAL A 171 4.92 -3.10 -9.50
C VAL A 171 3.66 -2.73 -10.29
N PRO A 172 2.51 -3.41 -10.10
CA PRO A 172 1.24 -2.99 -10.67
C PRO A 172 0.92 -1.52 -10.38
N ARG A 173 0.28 -0.83 -11.32
CA ARG A 173 -0.02 0.61 -11.16
C ARG A 173 -0.92 0.90 -9.98
N SER A 174 -1.80 -0.03 -9.62
CA SER A 174 -2.68 0.14 -8.46
C SER A 174 -1.93 0.18 -7.11
N ILE A 175 -0.66 -0.23 -7.04
CA ILE A 175 0.21 -0.09 -5.86
C ILE A 175 1.51 0.66 -6.20
N GLY A 176 1.48 1.44 -7.28
CA GLY A 176 2.65 2.06 -7.89
C GLY A 176 3.04 3.40 -7.28
N ASN A 177 3.79 4.18 -8.06
CA ASN A 177 4.23 5.54 -7.74
C ASN A 177 3.10 6.53 -7.40
N GLU A 178 1.87 6.16 -7.69
CA GLU A 178 0.68 6.96 -7.53
C GLU A 178 -0.09 6.64 -6.25
N GLY A 179 0.29 5.56 -5.56
CA GLY A 179 -0.36 5.11 -4.35
C GLY A 179 -0.25 6.10 -3.19
N TYR A 180 -1.09 5.88 -2.18
CA TYR A 180 -0.93 6.53 -0.89
C TYR A 180 0.38 6.09 -0.24
N PRO A 181 1.05 6.99 0.49
CA PRO A 181 2.07 6.57 1.43
C PRO A 181 1.48 5.68 2.54
N GLY A 182 2.22 4.67 2.98
CA GLY A 182 1.76 3.62 3.90
C GLY A 182 1.21 4.16 5.23
N TRP A 183 1.83 5.20 5.82
CA TRP A 183 1.32 5.82 7.04
C TRP A 183 -0.07 6.45 6.87
N LEU A 184 -0.47 6.83 5.65
CA LEU A 184 -1.82 7.34 5.38
C LEU A 184 -2.86 6.24 5.24
N THR A 185 -2.47 4.96 5.22
CA THR A 185 -3.37 3.81 5.07
C THR A 185 -3.30 2.86 6.25
N ARG A 186 -2.60 3.23 7.33
CA ARG A 186 -2.37 2.37 8.51
C ARG A 186 -3.67 1.81 9.10
N ASP A 187 -4.74 2.59 9.14
CA ASP A 187 -6.07 2.19 9.62
C ASP A 187 -6.71 1.04 8.84
N TRP A 188 -6.18 0.69 7.66
CA TRP A 188 -6.63 -0.43 6.83
C TRP A 188 -5.91 -1.76 7.11
N ASP A 189 -4.89 -1.75 7.95
CA ASP A 189 -4.26 -2.94 8.51
C ASP A 189 -4.50 -2.98 10.04
N PRO A 190 -5.64 -3.54 10.49
CA PRO A 190 -6.04 -3.48 11.89
C PRO A 190 -5.06 -4.16 12.86
N LEU A 191 -4.25 -5.10 12.37
CA LEU A 191 -3.26 -5.78 13.20
C LEU A 191 -2.09 -4.86 13.54
N MET A 192 -1.71 -3.99 12.59
CA MET A 192 -0.55 -3.10 12.72
C MET A 192 -0.94 -1.69 13.16
N TYR A 193 -2.21 -1.30 13.05
CA TYR A 193 -2.69 0.02 13.43
C TYR A 193 -2.79 0.19 14.95
N GLY A 194 -1.84 0.92 15.52
CA GLY A 194 -1.70 1.07 16.97
C GLY A 194 -2.47 2.23 17.60
N TYR A 195 -3.27 2.98 16.83
CA TYR A 195 -3.91 4.21 17.33
C TYR A 195 -4.78 3.97 18.57
N ASN A 196 -4.61 4.85 19.55
CA ASN A 196 -5.47 4.95 20.72
C ASN A 196 -5.86 6.40 20.93
N LYS A 197 -7.13 6.65 21.28
CA LYS A 197 -7.64 7.99 21.56
C LYS A 197 -6.83 8.76 22.63
N SER A 198 -6.18 8.06 23.57
CA SER A 198 -5.30 8.74 24.54
C SER A 198 -4.09 9.42 23.89
N MET A 199 -3.70 9.03 22.67
CA MET A 199 -2.66 9.69 21.91
C MET A 199 -3.03 11.14 21.57
N ASP A 200 -4.33 11.42 21.32
CA ASP A 200 -4.82 12.79 21.07
C ASP A 200 -4.56 13.70 22.29
N ASP A 201 -4.60 13.12 23.49
CA ASP A 201 -4.29 13.79 24.75
C ASP A 201 -2.79 13.84 25.07
N GLY A 202 -1.93 13.43 24.12
CA GLY A 202 -0.47 13.43 24.24
C GLY A 202 0.09 12.28 25.09
N VAL A 203 -0.70 11.22 25.34
CA VAL A 203 -0.18 10.02 26.02
C VAL A 203 0.71 9.24 25.07
N GLU A 204 1.99 9.12 25.43
CA GLU A 204 2.99 8.39 24.66
C GLU A 204 2.57 6.93 24.45
N PRO A 205 2.56 6.44 23.21
CA PRO A 205 2.21 5.06 22.92
C PRO A 205 3.37 4.10 23.20
N LEU A 206 3.05 2.81 23.35
CA LEU A 206 4.07 1.76 23.45
C LEU A 206 4.84 1.52 22.14
N GLY A 207 4.28 1.97 21.01
CA GLY A 207 4.87 1.86 19.68
C GLY A 207 5.13 3.25 19.09
N VAL A 208 4.71 3.44 17.84
CA VAL A 208 4.80 4.74 17.17
C VAL A 208 3.53 5.56 17.39
N TRP A 209 3.66 6.88 17.36
CA TRP A 209 2.53 7.78 17.13
C TRP A 209 1.78 7.42 15.84
N GLU A 210 0.46 7.45 15.92
CA GLU A 210 -0.47 7.16 14.83
C GLU A 210 -1.49 8.30 14.75
N ASP A 211 -1.94 8.63 13.53
CA ASP A 211 -3.05 9.54 13.34
C ASP A 211 -4.39 8.83 13.53
N SER A 212 -5.42 9.52 14.02
CA SER A 212 -6.77 8.98 14.12
C SER A 212 -7.37 8.63 12.75
N PRO A 213 -8.39 7.75 12.66
CA PRO A 213 -9.03 7.40 11.38
C PRO A 213 -9.57 8.63 10.63
N GLU A 214 -10.09 9.62 11.35
CA GLU A 214 -10.58 10.87 10.78
C GLU A 214 -9.45 11.73 10.21
N SER A 215 -8.32 11.82 10.92
CA SER A 215 -7.11 12.50 10.47
C SER A 215 -6.54 11.83 9.22
N LEU A 216 -6.41 10.49 9.23
CA LEU A 216 -5.96 9.71 8.08
C LEU A 216 -6.87 9.91 6.86
N LYS A 217 -8.20 9.86 7.05
CA LYS A 217 -9.17 10.15 5.97
C LYS A 217 -9.00 11.56 5.39
N TYR A 218 -8.78 12.56 6.25
CA TYR A 218 -8.53 13.93 5.81
C TYR A 218 -7.26 14.03 4.97
N TYR A 219 -6.13 13.50 5.47
CA TYR A 219 -4.84 13.61 4.79
C TYR A 219 -4.72 12.73 3.54
N ARG A 220 -5.42 11.59 3.48
CA ARG A 220 -5.65 10.87 2.20
C ARG A 220 -6.33 11.78 1.18
N GLY A 221 -7.36 12.52 1.60
CA GLY A 221 -8.03 13.51 0.75
C GLY A 221 -7.08 14.61 0.24
N VAL A 222 -6.19 15.10 1.09
CA VAL A 222 -5.15 16.08 0.71
C VAL A 222 -4.20 15.49 -0.32
N TYR A 223 -3.57 14.35 -0.02
CA TYR A 223 -2.59 13.71 -0.92
C TYR A 223 -3.20 13.36 -2.29
N ARG A 224 -4.42 12.81 -2.31
CA ARG A 224 -5.15 12.53 -3.55
C ARG A 224 -5.34 13.78 -4.39
N GLN A 225 -5.69 14.91 -3.79
CA GLN A 225 -5.81 16.18 -4.52
C GLN A 225 -4.46 16.63 -5.07
N SER A 226 -3.38 16.47 -4.31
CA SER A 226 -2.01 16.77 -4.75
C SER A 226 -1.65 15.95 -5.99
N MET A 227 -1.90 14.64 -5.96
CA MET A 227 -1.67 13.75 -7.11
C MET A 227 -2.47 14.16 -8.35
N LEU A 228 -3.76 14.43 -8.18
CA LEU A 228 -4.63 14.86 -9.29
C LEU A 228 -4.17 16.17 -9.92
N LYS A 229 -3.64 17.12 -9.11
CA LYS A 229 -3.05 18.37 -9.62
C LYS A 229 -1.82 18.11 -10.47
N VAL A 230 -0.94 17.19 -10.05
CA VAL A 230 0.33 16.91 -10.74
C VAL A 230 0.12 16.12 -12.04
N ARG A 231 -0.78 15.13 -12.05
CA ARG A 231 -1.10 14.33 -13.25
C ARG A 231 -1.90 15.09 -14.31
N GLY A 232 -2.77 16.01 -13.88
CA GLY A 232 -3.82 16.55 -14.74
C GLY A 232 -4.98 15.56 -14.95
N ALA A 233 -6.07 16.04 -15.56
CA ALA A 233 -7.36 15.34 -15.62
C ALA A 233 -7.45 14.21 -16.67
N SER A 234 -6.39 13.44 -16.91
CA SER A 234 -6.26 12.60 -18.11
C SER A 234 -6.63 11.12 -17.95
N GLU A 235 -6.77 10.58 -16.73
CA GLU A 235 -6.99 9.15 -16.53
C GLU A 235 -8.42 8.80 -16.12
N SER A 236 -8.94 7.71 -16.66
CA SER A 236 -10.28 7.20 -16.33
C SER A 236 -10.35 6.52 -14.95
N ILE A 237 -9.21 6.14 -14.39
CA ILE A 237 -9.10 5.43 -13.11
C ILE A 237 -8.27 6.28 -12.16
N ASP A 238 -8.80 6.48 -10.95
CA ASP A 238 -8.07 7.13 -9.86
C ASP A 238 -7.22 6.09 -9.12
N THR A 239 -6.02 5.86 -9.64
CA THR A 239 -5.02 4.91 -9.10
C THR A 239 -4.67 5.20 -7.65
N THR A 240 -4.57 6.47 -7.25
CA THR A 240 -4.29 6.85 -5.85
C THR A 240 -5.40 6.37 -4.94
N ARG A 241 -6.66 6.65 -5.29
CA ARG A 241 -7.79 6.14 -4.51
C ARG A 241 -7.82 4.60 -4.49
N MET A 242 -7.50 3.97 -5.61
CA MET A 242 -7.49 2.51 -5.74
C MET A 242 -6.42 1.85 -4.86
N SER A 243 -5.28 2.50 -4.67
CA SER A 243 -4.17 1.94 -3.89
C SER A 243 -4.56 1.63 -2.45
N LEU A 244 -5.50 2.37 -1.87
CA LEU A 244 -6.03 2.06 -0.55
C LEU A 244 -6.52 0.61 -0.43
N ILE A 245 -7.18 0.09 -1.47
CA ILE A 245 -7.65 -1.30 -1.49
C ILE A 245 -6.54 -2.24 -1.97
N ALA A 246 -5.87 -1.88 -3.07
CA ALA A 246 -4.89 -2.75 -3.71
C ALA A 246 -3.66 -3.02 -2.82
N GLU A 247 -3.14 -2.01 -2.10
CA GLU A 247 -2.00 -2.15 -1.20
C GLU A 247 -2.36 -3.04 -0.01
N ASN A 248 -3.54 -2.86 0.58
CA ASN A 248 -3.98 -3.70 1.69
C ASN A 248 -4.27 -5.14 1.26
N LEU A 249 -4.78 -5.37 0.04
CA LEU A 249 -4.86 -6.72 -0.53
C LEU A 249 -3.47 -7.31 -0.79
N CYS A 250 -2.50 -6.51 -1.20
CA CYS A 250 -1.10 -6.93 -1.33
C CYS A 250 -0.53 -7.35 0.03
N ILE A 251 -0.74 -6.56 1.08
CA ILE A 251 -0.35 -6.90 2.45
C ILE A 251 -1.01 -8.21 2.88
N ALA A 252 -2.32 -8.37 2.66
CA ALA A 252 -3.04 -9.60 3.01
C ALA A 252 -2.53 -10.84 2.24
N ALA A 253 -2.08 -10.65 1.00
CA ALA A 253 -1.50 -11.72 0.19
C ALA A 253 -0.09 -12.10 0.66
N TYR A 254 0.71 -11.14 1.13
CA TYR A 254 2.13 -11.33 1.46
C TYR A 254 2.37 -11.53 2.96
N SER A 255 1.40 -11.19 3.82
CA SER A 255 1.45 -11.34 5.28
C SER A 255 0.26 -12.17 5.77
N PRO A 256 0.45 -13.47 6.06
CA PRO A 256 -0.59 -14.33 6.62
C PRO A 256 -1.18 -13.79 7.93
N ALA A 257 -0.36 -13.16 8.77
CA ALA A 257 -0.81 -12.58 10.04
C ALA A 257 -1.81 -11.43 9.82
N CYS A 258 -1.60 -10.57 8.83
CA CYS A 258 -2.49 -9.44 8.55
C CYS A 258 -3.75 -9.86 7.76
N ARG A 259 -3.70 -10.98 7.03
CA ARG A 259 -4.71 -11.38 6.04
C ARG A 259 -6.13 -11.33 6.56
N ILE A 260 -6.44 -12.09 7.61
CA ILE A 260 -7.81 -12.19 8.12
C ILE A 260 -8.33 -10.85 8.63
N HIS A 261 -7.48 -10.06 9.29
CA HIS A 261 -7.85 -8.75 9.82
C HIS A 261 -8.19 -7.76 8.70
N ILE A 262 -7.41 -7.76 7.62
CA ILE A 262 -7.66 -6.92 6.44
C ILE A 262 -8.93 -7.36 5.71
N LEU A 263 -9.09 -8.66 5.45
CA LEU A 263 -10.27 -9.20 4.76
C LEU A 263 -11.56 -8.90 5.53
N ILE A 264 -11.54 -9.09 6.85
CA ILE A 264 -12.67 -8.74 7.73
C ILE A 264 -13.00 -7.26 7.63
N LYS A 265 -12.00 -6.38 7.74
CA LYS A 265 -12.21 -4.93 7.64
C LYS A 265 -12.82 -4.54 6.29
N MET A 266 -12.28 -5.05 5.18
CA MET A 266 -12.79 -4.77 3.84
C MET A 266 -14.24 -5.20 3.70
N CYS A 267 -14.61 -6.40 4.17
CA CYS A 267 -15.99 -6.87 4.14
C CYS A 267 -16.91 -6.00 5.00
N PHE A 268 -16.49 -5.62 6.22
CA PHE A 268 -17.30 -4.74 7.07
C PHE A 268 -17.51 -3.36 6.45
N ASP A 269 -16.47 -2.73 5.92
CA ASP A 269 -16.58 -1.40 5.32
C ASP A 269 -17.44 -1.45 4.04
N LEU A 270 -17.29 -2.49 3.20
CA LEU A 270 -18.17 -2.72 2.05
C LEU A 270 -19.64 -2.90 2.45
N VAL A 271 -19.90 -3.69 3.50
CA VAL A 271 -21.27 -3.90 4.01
C VAL A 271 -21.86 -2.63 4.61
N ASN A 272 -21.05 -1.82 5.30
CA ASN A 272 -21.50 -0.55 5.86
C ASN A 272 -21.80 0.46 4.76
N ASP A 273 -20.94 0.60 3.75
CA ASP A 273 -21.23 1.46 2.60
C ASP A 273 -22.49 0.99 1.85
N PHE A 274 -22.70 -0.33 1.77
CA PHE A 274 -23.93 -0.90 1.22
C PHE A 274 -25.17 -0.57 2.07
N ALA A 275 -25.08 -0.73 3.40
CA ALA A 275 -26.18 -0.45 4.32
C ALA A 275 -26.54 1.04 4.40
N GLU A 276 -25.60 1.92 4.04
CA GLU A 276 -25.79 3.36 3.99
C GLU A 276 -26.22 3.89 2.60
N ASP A 277 -26.62 3.01 1.67
CA ASP A 277 -27.03 3.33 0.29
C ASP A 277 -25.97 4.12 -0.50
N LYS A 278 -24.68 3.92 -0.21
CA LYS A 278 -23.56 4.60 -0.88
C LYS A 278 -23.03 3.85 -2.11
N VAL A 279 -23.60 2.70 -2.44
CA VAL A 279 -23.14 1.82 -3.54
C VAL A 279 -24.09 1.94 -4.74
N ASP A 280 -23.55 2.04 -5.95
CA ASP A 280 -24.33 2.08 -7.20
C ASP A 280 -25.11 0.76 -7.38
N GLU A 281 -26.38 0.84 -7.83
CA GLU A 281 -27.23 -0.34 -8.06
C GLU A 281 -26.59 -1.37 -9.02
N SER A 282 -25.75 -0.92 -9.95
CA SER A 282 -25.03 -1.78 -10.89
C SER A 282 -23.89 -2.57 -10.22
N GLU A 283 -23.18 -1.95 -9.27
CA GLU A 283 -22.14 -2.59 -8.47
C GLU A 283 -22.76 -3.60 -7.49
N LEU A 284 -23.92 -3.27 -6.93
CA LEU A 284 -24.69 -4.17 -6.08
C LEU A 284 -25.14 -5.44 -6.81
N ALA A 285 -25.58 -5.31 -8.08
CA ALA A 285 -25.97 -6.46 -8.88
C ALA A 285 -24.79 -7.42 -9.13
N ALA A 286 -23.59 -6.86 -9.38
CA ALA A 286 -22.38 -7.65 -9.59
C ALA A 286 -21.90 -8.35 -8.30
N MET A 287 -22.00 -7.70 -7.14
CA MET A 287 -21.66 -8.31 -5.86
C MET A 287 -22.64 -9.42 -5.47
N LYS A 288 -23.96 -9.21 -5.66
CA LYS A 288 -24.97 -10.25 -5.43
C LYS A 288 -24.77 -11.47 -6.32
N ASP A 289 -24.43 -11.26 -7.59
CA ASP A 289 -24.09 -12.34 -8.51
C ASP A 289 -22.81 -13.08 -8.05
N GLY A 290 -21.82 -12.35 -7.53
CA GLY A 290 -20.61 -12.93 -6.92
C GLY A 290 -20.89 -13.78 -5.67
N PHE A 291 -21.73 -13.29 -4.75
CA PHE A 291 -22.12 -14.03 -3.54
C PHE A 291 -22.97 -15.27 -3.86
N ASN A 292 -23.89 -15.18 -4.82
CA ASN A 292 -24.68 -16.34 -5.26
C ASN A 292 -23.79 -17.40 -5.90
N LYS A 293 -22.79 -17.01 -6.69
CA LYS A 293 -21.79 -17.94 -7.24
C LYS A 293 -20.96 -18.63 -6.16
N LEU A 294 -20.64 -17.94 -5.06
CA LEU A 294 -19.97 -18.53 -3.88
C LEU A 294 -20.84 -19.58 -3.19
N LEU A 295 -22.16 -19.35 -3.10
CA LEU A 295 -23.12 -20.30 -2.52
C LEU A 295 -23.39 -21.53 -3.40
N GLU A 296 -23.10 -21.43 -4.70
CA GLU A 296 -23.29 -22.50 -5.69
C GLU A 296 -22.04 -23.37 -5.90
N MET A 297 -20.90 -23.04 -5.28
CA MET A 297 -19.70 -23.87 -5.35
C MET A 297 -19.92 -25.17 -4.56
N PRO A 298 -19.70 -26.35 -5.16
CA PRO A 298 -19.72 -27.59 -4.40
C PRO A 298 -18.57 -27.59 -3.39
N MET A 299 -18.89 -27.89 -2.13
CA MET A 299 -17.89 -28.16 -1.07
C MET A 299 -16.95 -29.29 -1.47
#